data_AF-A0A347B074-F1
#
_entry.id   AF-A0A347B074-F1
#
_cell.length_a   1.000
_cell.length_b   1.000
_cell.length_c   1.000
_cell.angle_alpha   90.00
_cell.angle_beta   90.00
_cell.angle_gamma   90.00
#
_symmetry.space_group_name_H-M   'P 1'
#
loop_
_entity.id
_entity.type
_entity.pdbx_description
1 polymer ?
#
loop_
_entity_poly.entity_id
_entity_poly.type
_entity_poly.pdbx_seq_one_letter_code
_entity_poly.pdbx_strand_id
1 'polypeptide(L)'
;MKKTFLTFALLLAVTALNAQTLIKVALQKGDKATYENVTSINAASPMGGGSQNVKITNKTCIEVKDAAADGYKVVFLTKDTKVEGNKDVAMQMGDRISRFIDEVPVLFQVDANGSLQKLLNYEEVVAKMSKAALAEIDSIYLKNPDMEKASPKAKMIMALNDLFSEKNITESFKEKCLFNLYGKTLKTGEKENKEMQGIKMAVTYDVSNILGMLSVVAKSKADMDENETKTFLINTIKKMGLGEEVTSQIENNWGQMKAMGMTHIDMDGTDTYHFLKNGWVNDQTYTGKTKMMGMTMDIESTSKLTEHSWK
;
A
#
# COMPACT_ATOMS: atom_id res chain seq x y z
N MET A 1 -58.67 12.25 -31.46
CA MET A 1 -57.85 12.06 -30.22
C MET A 1 -56.44 11.64 -30.61
N LYS A 2 -55.46 12.54 -30.47
CA LYS A 2 -54.04 12.17 -30.35
C LYS A 2 -53.46 13.06 -29.27
N LYS A 3 -53.30 12.51 -28.07
CA LYS A 3 -52.66 13.19 -26.93
C LYS A 3 -51.16 13.09 -27.15
N THR A 4 -50.51 14.20 -27.46
CA THR A 4 -49.06 14.32 -27.45
C THR A 4 -48.63 14.40 -25.99
N PHE A 5 -48.14 13.31 -25.43
CA PHE A 5 -47.46 13.32 -24.14
C PHE A 5 -46.08 13.98 -24.34
N LEU A 6 -45.94 15.21 -23.87
CA LEU A 6 -44.64 15.83 -23.62
C LEU A 6 -44.02 15.13 -22.41
N THR A 7 -43.24 14.08 -22.66
CA THR A 7 -42.38 13.48 -21.65
C THR A 7 -41.30 14.52 -21.31
N PHE A 8 -41.42 15.15 -20.14
CA PHE A 8 -40.32 15.87 -19.51
C PHE A 8 -39.22 14.85 -19.22
N ALA A 9 -38.31 14.66 -20.17
CA ALA A 9 -37.01 14.09 -19.88
C ALA A 9 -36.28 15.11 -19.02
N LEU A 10 -36.25 14.89 -17.70
CA LEU A 10 -35.21 15.47 -16.86
C LEU A 10 -33.88 14.91 -17.39
N LEU A 11 -33.31 15.59 -18.38
CA LEU A 11 -31.88 15.60 -18.59
C LEU A 11 -31.30 16.16 -17.29
N LEU A 12 -30.98 15.26 -16.34
CA LEU A 12 -29.89 15.49 -15.42
C LEU A 12 -28.67 15.68 -16.32
N ALA A 13 -28.46 16.93 -16.74
CA ALA A 13 -27.20 17.37 -17.24
C ALA A 13 -26.21 17.06 -16.13
N VAL A 14 -25.50 15.94 -16.26
CA VAL A 14 -24.24 15.75 -15.58
C VAL A 14 -23.33 16.78 -16.23
N THR A 15 -23.41 18.02 -15.75
CA THR A 15 -22.28 18.92 -15.85
C THR A 15 -21.21 18.22 -15.02
N ALA A 16 -20.45 17.33 -15.67
CA ALA A 16 -19.15 16.90 -15.18
C ALA A 16 -18.28 18.16 -15.22
N LEU A 17 -18.49 19.01 -14.21
CA LEU A 17 -17.76 20.22 -13.99
C LEU A 17 -16.32 19.75 -13.78
N ASN A 18 -15.39 20.29 -14.56
CA ASN A 18 -13.94 20.13 -14.39
C ASN A 18 -13.45 20.77 -13.06
N ALA A 19 -14.22 20.63 -11.98
CA ALA A 19 -13.92 21.16 -10.67
C ALA A 19 -12.88 20.25 -10.01
N GLN A 20 -11.71 20.84 -9.77
CA GLN A 20 -10.71 20.24 -8.92
C GLN A 20 -11.22 20.21 -7.48
N THR A 21 -11.01 19.09 -6.79
CA THR A 21 -11.38 18.89 -5.39
C THR A 21 -10.12 18.67 -4.57
N LEU A 22 -9.86 19.56 -3.62
CA LEU A 22 -8.84 19.34 -2.59
C LEU A 22 -9.34 18.29 -1.60
N ILE A 23 -8.65 17.17 -1.52
CA ILE A 23 -8.91 16.12 -0.53
C ILE A 23 -8.25 16.56 0.77
N LYS A 24 -9.05 16.77 1.82
CA LYS A 24 -8.55 17.20 3.13
C LYS A 24 -9.41 16.66 4.26
N VAL A 25 -8.86 16.65 5.45
CA VAL A 25 -9.54 16.29 6.69
C VAL A 25 -9.41 17.41 7.72
N ALA A 26 -10.48 17.67 8.47
CA ALA A 26 -10.47 18.62 9.57
C ALA A 26 -10.20 17.85 10.88
N LEU A 27 -8.95 17.88 11.36
CA LEU A 27 -8.54 17.17 12.57
C LEU A 27 -8.54 18.12 13.77
N GLN A 28 -9.00 17.63 14.92
CA GLN A 28 -8.90 18.29 16.21
C GLN A 28 -8.05 17.48 17.17
N LYS A 29 -7.39 18.17 18.11
CA LYS A 29 -6.63 17.50 19.17
C LYS A 29 -7.55 16.59 20.00
N GLY A 30 -7.14 15.33 20.11
CA GLY A 30 -7.87 14.29 20.81
C GLY A 30 -8.82 13.48 19.93
N ASP A 31 -8.97 13.83 18.64
CA ASP A 31 -9.72 13.00 17.70
C ASP A 31 -9.11 11.59 17.62
N LYS A 32 -10.00 10.59 17.59
CA LYS A 32 -9.65 9.18 17.45
C LYS A 32 -10.49 8.51 16.39
N ALA A 33 -9.88 7.59 15.65
CA ALA A 33 -10.55 6.72 14.70
C ALA A 33 -9.93 5.32 14.74
N THR A 34 -10.75 4.28 14.70
CA THR A 34 -10.32 2.89 14.57
C THR A 34 -10.88 2.33 13.28
N TYR A 35 -10.00 1.74 12.48
CA TYR A 35 -10.33 1.04 11.26
C TYR A 35 -10.09 -0.45 11.43
N GLU A 36 -11.03 -1.27 10.98
CA GLU A 36 -10.81 -2.69 10.79
C GLU A 36 -10.35 -2.93 9.35
N ASN A 37 -9.22 -3.62 9.22
CA ASN A 37 -8.62 -3.94 7.95
C ASN A 37 -8.70 -5.44 7.69
N VAL A 38 -9.08 -5.80 6.48
CA VAL A 38 -9.10 -7.18 5.99
C VAL A 38 -8.46 -7.19 4.61
N THR A 39 -7.41 -7.97 4.44
CA THR A 39 -6.76 -8.19 3.14
C THR A 39 -6.77 -9.68 2.83
N SER A 40 -7.30 -10.05 1.68
CA SER A 40 -7.29 -11.42 1.16
C SER A 40 -6.41 -11.46 -0.08
N ILE A 41 -5.52 -12.45 -0.17
CA ILE A 41 -4.59 -12.65 -1.27
C ILE A 41 -4.77 -14.08 -1.76
N ASN A 42 -5.16 -14.22 -3.03
CA ASN A 42 -5.18 -15.49 -3.74
C ASN A 42 -4.01 -15.50 -4.71
N ALA A 43 -3.07 -16.42 -4.53
CA ALA A 43 -1.90 -16.52 -5.38
C ALA A 43 -1.85 -17.89 -6.04
N ALA A 44 -1.81 -17.90 -7.38
CA ALA A 44 -1.51 -19.08 -8.16
C ALA A 44 0.00 -19.15 -8.42
N SER A 45 0.62 -20.24 -7.96
CA SER A 45 2.03 -20.53 -8.20
C SER A 45 2.30 -20.71 -9.70
N PRO A 46 3.52 -20.41 -10.18
CA PRO A 46 3.88 -20.68 -11.56
C PRO A 46 3.82 -22.19 -11.84
N MET A 47 3.67 -22.55 -13.12
CA MET A 47 3.78 -23.92 -13.61
C MET A 47 2.84 -24.95 -12.96
N GLY A 48 1.68 -24.51 -12.45
CA GLY A 48 0.67 -25.42 -11.88
C GLY A 48 0.97 -25.91 -10.47
N GLY A 49 1.85 -25.22 -9.73
CA GLY A 49 2.19 -25.53 -8.32
C GLY A 49 1.05 -25.31 -7.30
N GLY A 50 -0.20 -25.24 -7.75
CA GLY A 50 -1.39 -25.00 -6.92
C GLY A 50 -1.62 -23.54 -6.57
N SER A 51 -2.76 -23.28 -5.91
CA SER A 51 -3.15 -21.96 -5.40
C SER A 51 -3.01 -21.90 -3.89
N GLN A 52 -2.58 -20.75 -3.37
CA GLN A 52 -2.50 -20.44 -1.95
C GLN A 52 -3.44 -19.26 -1.65
N ASN A 53 -4.14 -19.33 -0.53
CA ASN A 53 -4.94 -18.22 -0.02
C ASN A 53 -4.36 -17.77 1.33
N VAL A 54 -4.20 -16.47 1.47
CA VAL A 54 -3.81 -15.81 2.70
C VAL A 54 -4.84 -14.75 3.03
N LYS A 55 -5.21 -14.66 4.30
CA LYS A 55 -6.02 -13.57 4.83
C LYS A 55 -5.32 -12.91 5.99
N ILE A 56 -5.22 -11.58 5.94
CA ILE A 56 -4.62 -10.75 6.98
C ILE A 56 -5.72 -9.86 7.54
N THR A 57 -5.87 -9.84 8.86
CA THR A 57 -6.80 -8.94 9.55
C THR A 57 -6.03 -8.17 10.61
N ASN A 58 -6.26 -6.87 10.72
CA ASN A 58 -5.70 -6.05 11.80
C ASN A 58 -6.59 -4.85 12.07
N LYS A 59 -6.25 -4.07 13.10
CA LYS A 59 -6.87 -2.78 13.39
C LYS A 59 -5.84 -1.68 13.23
N THR A 60 -6.24 -0.57 12.60
CA THR A 60 -5.47 0.68 12.62
C THR A 60 -6.18 1.70 13.49
N CYS A 61 -5.57 2.07 14.61
CA CYS A 61 -6.01 3.16 15.46
C CYS A 61 -5.24 4.44 15.09
N ILE A 62 -5.97 5.53 14.90
CA ILE A 62 -5.46 6.86 14.60
C ILE A 62 -5.80 7.77 15.77
N GLU A 63 -4.83 8.52 16.27
CA GLU A 63 -5.02 9.52 17.33
C GLU A 63 -4.32 10.83 16.99
N VAL A 64 -5.06 11.93 17.06
CA VAL A 64 -4.53 13.29 16.85
C VAL A 64 -3.99 13.82 18.18
N LYS A 65 -2.66 13.82 18.34
CA LYS A 65 -1.99 14.28 19.57
C LYS A 65 -1.97 15.80 19.69
N ASP A 66 -1.91 16.48 18.56
CA ASP A 66 -1.84 17.94 18.51
C ASP A 66 -2.46 18.45 17.21
N ALA A 67 -3.07 19.64 17.28
CA ALA A 67 -3.69 20.30 16.14
C ALA A 67 -3.46 21.81 16.25
N ALA A 68 -2.83 22.38 15.22
CA ALA A 68 -2.52 23.79 15.09
C ALA A 68 -2.88 24.28 13.69
N ALA A 69 -2.78 25.59 13.45
CA ALA A 69 -3.14 26.17 12.16
C ALA A 69 -2.25 25.71 11.00
N ASP A 70 -1.00 25.34 11.29
CA ASP A 70 0.01 24.88 10.34
C ASP A 70 0.02 23.35 10.13
N GLY A 71 -0.73 22.60 10.94
CA GLY A 71 -0.87 21.16 10.77
C GLY A 71 -1.15 20.39 12.06
N TYR A 72 -0.81 19.10 12.03
CA TYR A 72 -1.18 18.13 13.06
C TYR A 72 -0.02 17.23 13.44
N LYS A 73 -0.15 16.60 14.61
CA LYS A 73 0.67 15.46 15.04
C LYS A 73 -0.25 14.26 15.19
N VAL A 74 -0.06 13.24 14.35
CA VAL A 74 -0.99 12.10 14.25
C VAL A 74 -0.23 10.81 14.51
N VAL A 75 -0.73 10.00 15.44
CA VAL A 75 -0.23 8.65 15.70
C VAL A 75 -1.05 7.66 14.89
N PHE A 76 -0.36 6.76 14.19
CA PHE A 76 -0.92 5.55 13.60
C PHE A 76 -0.42 4.36 14.42
N LEU A 77 -1.33 3.49 14.84
CA LEU A 77 -1.01 2.25 15.54
C LEU A 77 -1.74 1.10 14.86
N THR A 78 -0.98 0.19 14.25
CA THR A 78 -1.51 -1.10 13.80
C THR A 78 -1.41 -2.09 14.96
N LYS A 79 -2.48 -2.84 15.19
CA LYS A 79 -2.54 -3.84 16.27
C LYS A 79 -3.42 -5.02 15.91
N ASP A 80 -3.36 -6.05 16.74
CA ASP A 80 -4.17 -7.26 16.61
C ASP A 80 -3.98 -7.97 15.24
N THR A 81 -2.78 -7.89 14.65
CA THR A 81 -2.53 -8.50 13.34
C THR A 81 -2.62 -10.03 13.41
N LYS A 82 -3.50 -10.59 12.58
CA LYS A 82 -3.67 -12.04 12.41
C LYS A 82 -3.48 -12.41 10.96
N VAL A 83 -2.83 -13.55 10.75
CA VAL A 83 -2.59 -14.14 9.43
C VAL A 83 -3.19 -15.54 9.42
N GLU A 84 -4.18 -15.75 8.57
CA GLU A 84 -4.79 -17.04 8.24
C GLU A 84 -4.20 -17.55 6.92
N GLY A 85 -3.97 -18.86 6.82
CA GLY A 85 -3.32 -19.48 5.66
C GLY A 85 -1.79 -19.60 5.81
N ASN A 86 -1.08 -19.62 4.68
CA ASN A 86 0.37 -19.82 4.67
C ASN A 86 1.12 -18.52 5.02
N LYS A 87 1.74 -18.49 6.20
CA LYS A 87 2.49 -17.32 6.69
C LYS A 87 3.71 -16.98 5.85
N ASP A 88 4.40 -17.97 5.29
CA ASP A 88 5.56 -17.72 4.43
C ASP A 88 5.13 -17.03 3.12
N VAL A 89 3.94 -17.38 2.61
CA VAL A 89 3.33 -16.72 1.45
C VAL A 89 2.91 -15.29 1.80
N ALA A 90 2.30 -15.08 2.97
CA ALA A 90 1.98 -13.74 3.48
C ALA A 90 3.25 -12.87 3.61
N MET A 91 4.34 -13.47 4.08
CA MET A 91 5.67 -12.87 4.19
C MET A 91 6.39 -12.74 2.84
N GLN A 92 5.91 -13.29 1.74
CA GLN A 92 6.49 -13.03 0.43
C GLN A 92 5.73 -11.91 -0.28
N MET A 93 4.41 -11.88 -0.09
CA MET A 93 3.49 -11.00 -0.84
C MET A 93 3.17 -9.68 -0.12
N GLY A 94 3.27 -9.65 1.22
CA GLY A 94 2.95 -8.46 2.01
C GLY A 94 4.04 -7.39 1.94
N ASP A 95 3.69 -6.16 2.30
CA ASP A 95 4.67 -5.09 2.45
C ASP A 95 5.73 -5.42 3.52
N ARG A 96 7.00 -5.13 3.24
CA ARG A 96 8.11 -5.46 4.15
C ARG A 96 8.10 -4.62 5.42
N ILE A 97 7.67 -3.36 5.37
CA ILE A 97 7.59 -2.48 6.55
C ILE A 97 6.38 -2.88 7.41
N SER A 98 5.22 -3.11 6.79
CA SER A 98 3.98 -3.47 7.49
C SER A 98 4.11 -4.70 8.40
N ARG A 99 5.04 -5.61 8.12
CA ARG A 99 5.33 -6.79 8.96
C ARG A 99 5.90 -6.47 10.33
N PHE A 100 6.57 -5.33 10.47
CA PHE A 100 7.35 -5.00 11.66
C PHE A 100 6.76 -3.84 12.46
N ILE A 101 5.61 -3.29 12.04
CA ILE A 101 4.95 -2.15 12.70
C ILE A 101 3.78 -2.55 13.61
N ASP A 102 3.49 -3.84 13.75
CA ASP A 102 2.44 -4.31 14.67
C ASP A 102 2.82 -3.92 16.11
N GLU A 103 1.88 -3.30 16.82
CA GLU A 103 2.08 -2.72 18.16
C GLU A 103 3.16 -1.62 18.23
N VAL A 104 3.54 -1.03 17.09
CA VAL A 104 4.50 0.09 17.02
C VAL A 104 3.75 1.40 16.71
N PRO A 105 3.64 2.33 17.67
CA PRO A 105 3.07 3.64 17.41
C PRO A 105 3.98 4.45 16.47
N VAL A 106 3.44 4.91 15.35
CA VAL A 106 4.15 5.73 14.36
C VAL A 106 3.57 7.14 14.39
N LEU A 107 4.35 8.11 14.87
CA LEU A 107 3.94 9.51 15.05
C LEU A 107 4.42 10.35 13.87
N PHE A 108 3.50 10.87 13.07
CA PHE A 108 3.79 11.76 11.97
C PHE A 108 3.46 13.22 12.28
N GLN A 109 4.28 14.11 11.74
CA GLN A 109 3.87 15.47 11.40
C GLN A 109 3.03 15.41 10.12
N VAL A 110 1.90 16.09 10.14
CA VAL A 110 0.93 16.18 9.05
C VAL A 110 0.67 17.66 8.79
N ASP A 111 0.54 18.08 7.53
CA ASP A 111 0.22 19.47 7.23
C ASP A 111 -1.27 19.79 7.44
N ALA A 112 -1.64 21.07 7.31
CA ALA A 112 -3.02 21.55 7.47
C ALA A 112 -4.04 20.92 6.49
N ASN A 113 -3.60 20.26 5.41
CA ASN A 113 -4.48 19.57 4.48
C ASN A 113 -4.58 18.07 4.76
N GLY A 114 -3.85 17.55 5.75
CA GLY A 114 -3.85 16.14 6.11
C GLY A 114 -2.77 15.30 5.43
N SER A 115 -1.87 15.90 4.64
CA SER A 115 -0.77 15.15 4.01
C SER A 115 0.33 14.86 5.02
N LEU A 116 0.77 13.60 5.08
CA LEU A 116 1.92 13.20 5.90
C LEU A 116 3.18 13.94 5.44
N GLN A 117 4.01 14.39 6.39
CA GLN A 117 5.22 15.15 6.08
C GLN A 117 6.47 14.43 6.60
N LYS A 118 6.56 14.20 7.91
CA LYS A 118 7.77 13.70 8.58
C LYS A 118 7.45 12.73 9.71
N LEU A 119 8.25 11.68 9.85
CA LEU A 119 8.21 10.77 10.99
C LEU A 119 8.91 11.39 12.21
N LEU A 120 8.16 11.66 13.27
CA LEU A 120 8.67 12.38 14.45
C LEU A 120 9.33 11.47 15.49
N ASN A 121 8.93 10.21 15.58
CA ASN A 121 9.48 9.24 16.54
C ASN A 121 10.31 8.13 15.86
N TYR A 122 11.09 8.51 14.85
CA TYR A 122 11.87 7.59 14.02
C TYR A 122 12.72 6.59 14.83
N GLU A 123 13.51 7.08 15.80
CA GLU A 123 14.42 6.24 16.60
C GLU A 123 13.68 5.13 17.37
N GLU A 124 12.50 5.44 17.92
CA GLU A 124 11.68 4.46 18.63
C GLU A 124 11.10 3.42 17.67
N VAL A 125 10.57 3.88 16.53
CA VAL A 125 9.98 3.03 15.50
C VAL A 125 11.02 2.07 14.94
N VAL A 126 12.18 2.58 14.52
CA VAL A 126 13.25 1.74 13.94
C VAL A 126 13.82 0.76 14.95
N ALA A 127 13.95 1.14 16.23
CA ALA A 127 14.43 0.22 17.27
C ALA A 127 13.49 -0.98 17.45
N LYS A 128 12.17 -0.73 17.51
CA LYS A 128 11.14 -1.79 17.63
C LYS A 128 11.10 -2.68 16.39
N MET A 129 11.06 -2.07 15.20
CA MET A 129 11.08 -2.80 13.92
C MET A 129 12.34 -3.65 13.76
N SER A 130 13.51 -3.10 14.08
CA SER A 130 14.79 -3.80 13.98
C SER A 130 14.85 -4.99 14.92
N LYS A 131 14.36 -4.86 16.16
CA LYS A 131 14.31 -5.99 17.10
C LYS A 131 13.48 -7.16 16.55
N ALA A 132 12.32 -6.87 15.95
CA ALA A 132 11.48 -7.90 15.34
C ALA A 132 12.14 -8.53 14.11
N ALA A 133 12.71 -7.72 13.23
CA ALA A 133 13.39 -8.19 12.02
C ALA A 133 14.63 -9.04 12.33
N LEU A 134 15.42 -8.68 13.35
CA LEU A 134 16.58 -9.46 13.78
C LEU A 134 16.16 -10.83 14.31
N ALA A 135 15.09 -10.91 15.11
CA ALA A 135 14.57 -12.19 15.60
C ALA A 135 14.08 -13.08 14.46
N GLU A 136 13.47 -12.50 13.43
CA GLU A 136 13.05 -13.23 12.23
C GLU A 136 14.26 -13.73 11.44
N ILE A 137 15.24 -12.87 11.16
CA ILE A 137 16.50 -13.26 10.50
C ILE A 137 17.15 -14.42 11.27
N ASP A 138 17.31 -14.30 12.59
CA ASP A 138 17.87 -15.37 13.43
C ASP A 138 17.13 -16.70 13.23
N SER A 139 15.79 -16.66 13.21
CA SER A 139 14.97 -17.86 13.00
C SER A 139 15.21 -18.50 11.63
N ILE A 140 15.33 -17.71 10.56
CA ILE A 140 15.56 -18.24 9.20
C ILE A 140 16.91 -18.94 9.12
N TYR A 141 17.99 -18.34 9.66
CA TYR A 141 19.33 -18.97 9.63
C TYR A 141 19.45 -20.18 10.54
N LEU A 142 18.70 -20.23 11.65
CA LEU A 142 18.63 -21.42 12.49
C LEU A 142 17.93 -22.57 11.78
N LYS A 143 16.87 -22.30 11.00
CA LYS A 143 16.15 -23.33 10.24
C LYS A 143 16.93 -23.79 9.01
N ASN A 144 17.67 -22.88 8.36
CA ASN A 144 18.41 -23.16 7.12
C ASN A 144 19.89 -22.72 7.24
N PRO A 145 20.74 -23.47 7.98
CA PRO A 145 22.12 -23.05 8.23
C PRO A 145 22.99 -22.88 6.97
N ASP A 146 22.70 -23.64 5.92
CA ASP A 146 23.42 -23.54 4.64
C ASP A 146 23.21 -22.20 3.92
N MET A 147 22.20 -21.41 4.30
CA MET A 147 22.03 -20.06 3.75
C MET A 147 23.24 -19.17 4.00
N GLU A 148 23.99 -19.37 5.09
CA GLU A 148 25.15 -18.52 5.43
C GLU A 148 26.19 -18.48 4.30
N LYS A 149 26.30 -19.57 3.52
CA LYS A 149 27.22 -19.66 2.38
C LYS A 149 26.79 -18.81 1.19
N ALA A 150 25.49 -18.79 0.88
CA ALA A 150 24.94 -18.09 -0.28
C ALA A 150 24.49 -16.65 0.03
N SER A 151 24.09 -16.41 1.27
CA SER A 151 23.63 -15.15 1.80
C SER A 151 24.09 -15.05 3.25
N PRO A 152 25.22 -14.40 3.53
CA PRO A 152 25.67 -14.22 4.90
C PRO A 152 24.69 -13.38 5.71
N LYS A 153 24.43 -13.79 6.96
CA LYS A 153 23.50 -13.11 7.88
C LYS A 153 23.77 -11.62 8.01
N ALA A 154 25.05 -11.23 8.06
CA ALA A 154 25.47 -9.84 8.16
C ALA A 154 24.94 -8.97 7.01
N LYS A 155 24.86 -9.50 5.77
CA LYS A 155 24.34 -8.74 4.62
C LYS A 155 22.83 -8.50 4.73
N MET A 156 22.07 -9.47 5.23
CA MET A 156 20.65 -9.29 5.49
C MET A 156 20.40 -8.25 6.58
N ILE A 157 21.20 -8.25 7.64
CA ILE A 157 21.12 -7.24 8.71
C ILE A 157 21.44 -5.85 8.13
N MET A 158 22.49 -5.71 7.32
CA MET A 158 22.84 -4.44 6.69
C MET A 158 21.72 -3.92 5.76
N ALA A 159 21.02 -4.81 5.06
CA ALA A 159 19.89 -4.44 4.20
C ALA A 159 18.70 -3.83 4.96
N LEU A 160 18.58 -4.11 6.27
CA LEU A 160 17.57 -3.47 7.12
C LEU A 160 17.81 -1.97 7.27
N ASN A 161 19.05 -1.49 7.18
CA ASN A 161 19.37 -0.06 7.33
C ASN A 161 18.72 0.79 6.24
N ASP A 162 18.73 0.31 4.99
CA ASP A 162 18.04 0.98 3.90
C ASP A 162 16.52 0.83 4.07
N LEU A 163 16.04 -0.39 4.28
CA LEU A 163 14.61 -0.69 4.43
C LEU A 163 13.94 0.15 5.53
N PHE A 164 14.60 0.32 6.66
CA PHE A 164 14.09 1.05 7.82
C PHE A 164 14.62 2.48 7.92
N SER A 165 15.14 3.04 6.83
CA SER A 165 15.46 4.48 6.80
C SER A 165 14.19 5.33 7.00
N GLU A 166 14.34 6.52 7.61
CA GLU A 166 13.21 7.44 7.84
C GLU A 166 12.44 7.73 6.54
N LYS A 167 13.18 7.90 5.44
CA LYS A 167 12.63 8.12 4.11
C LYS A 167 11.75 6.95 3.67
N ASN A 168 12.28 5.71 3.67
CA ASN A 168 11.54 4.55 3.20
C ASN A 168 10.31 4.24 4.06
N ILE A 169 10.41 4.43 5.38
CA ILE A 169 9.25 4.30 6.28
C ILE A 169 8.19 5.37 5.94
N THR A 170 8.60 6.63 5.81
CA THR A 170 7.69 7.74 5.52
C THR A 170 7.02 7.59 4.15
N GLU A 171 7.76 7.20 3.11
CA GLU A 171 7.22 6.95 1.76
C GLU A 171 6.24 5.78 1.76
N SER A 172 6.57 4.67 2.44
CA SER A 172 5.64 3.53 2.56
C SER A 172 4.31 3.93 3.22
N PHE A 173 4.36 4.73 4.30
CA PHE A 173 3.15 5.25 4.93
C PHE A 173 2.38 6.22 4.03
N LYS A 174 3.07 7.15 3.36
CA LYS A 174 2.46 8.09 2.39
C LYS A 174 1.71 7.38 1.28
N GLU A 175 2.17 6.21 0.86
CA GLU A 175 1.54 5.43 -0.21
C GLU A 175 0.35 4.62 0.27
N LYS A 176 0.42 4.04 1.47
CA LYS A 176 -0.45 2.91 1.88
C LYS A 176 -1.43 3.22 2.99
N CYS A 177 -1.17 4.24 3.80
CA CYS A 177 -2.10 4.56 4.87
C CYS A 177 -3.36 5.24 4.30
N LEU A 178 -4.40 5.31 5.14
CA LEU A 178 -5.68 5.95 4.80
C LEU A 178 -5.56 7.47 4.52
N PHE A 179 -4.39 8.06 4.78
CA PHE A 179 -4.11 9.48 4.55
C PHE A 179 -3.42 9.74 3.20
N ASN A 180 -3.20 8.72 2.37
CA ASN A 180 -2.44 8.81 1.11
C ASN A 180 -3.04 9.76 0.04
N LEU A 181 -4.34 10.09 0.14
CA LEU A 181 -5.00 11.04 -0.75
C LEU A 181 -5.06 12.47 -0.20
N TYR A 182 -4.89 12.69 1.11
CA TYR A 182 -5.00 14.03 1.68
C TYR A 182 -3.90 14.96 1.16
N GLY A 183 -4.25 16.24 0.97
CA GLY A 183 -3.40 17.25 0.36
C GLY A 183 -3.39 17.22 -1.17
N LYS A 184 -3.89 16.15 -1.82
CA LYS A 184 -4.03 16.12 -3.29
C LYS A 184 -5.21 16.98 -3.73
N THR A 185 -5.03 17.66 -4.84
CA THR A 185 -6.10 18.35 -5.57
C THR A 185 -6.40 17.53 -6.81
N LEU A 186 -7.56 16.86 -6.84
CA LEU A 186 -7.89 15.87 -7.87
C LEU A 186 -9.10 16.29 -8.70
N LYS A 187 -9.10 15.93 -9.97
CA LYS A 187 -10.29 15.96 -10.85
C LYS A 187 -10.49 14.63 -11.57
N THR A 188 -11.72 14.38 -12.00
CA THR A 188 -12.04 13.21 -12.84
C THR A 188 -11.22 13.21 -14.13
N GLY A 189 -10.65 12.05 -14.47
CA GLY A 189 -9.75 11.86 -15.61
C GLY A 189 -8.31 12.33 -15.37
N GLU A 190 -7.99 12.88 -14.19
CA GLU A 190 -6.61 13.21 -13.84
C GLU A 190 -5.74 11.96 -13.76
N LYS A 191 -4.50 12.08 -14.25
CA LYS A 191 -3.53 11.00 -14.28
C LYS A 191 -2.28 11.40 -13.54
N GLU A 192 -1.71 10.47 -12.79
CA GLU A 192 -0.38 10.60 -12.20
C GLU A 192 0.43 9.33 -12.46
N ASN A 193 1.74 9.51 -12.64
CA ASN A 193 2.68 8.39 -12.62
C ASN A 193 3.16 8.21 -11.18
N LYS A 194 3.18 6.97 -10.72
CA LYS A 194 3.63 6.55 -9.40
C LYS A 194 4.63 5.42 -9.54
N GLU A 195 5.46 5.27 -8.52
CA GLU A 195 6.25 4.06 -8.30
C GLU A 195 5.82 3.53 -6.93
N MET A 196 5.34 2.29 -6.85
CA MET A 196 5.02 1.66 -5.57
C MET A 196 5.88 0.41 -5.42
N GLN A 197 6.69 0.35 -4.37
CA GLN A 197 7.65 -0.74 -4.12
C GLN A 197 8.58 -1.04 -5.32
N GLY A 198 8.87 -0.06 -6.18
CA GLY A 198 9.70 -0.26 -7.39
C GLY A 198 8.92 -0.61 -8.66
N ILE A 199 7.60 -0.79 -8.58
CA ILE A 199 6.72 -1.01 -9.73
C ILE A 199 6.20 0.35 -10.21
N LYS A 200 6.54 0.70 -11.45
CA LYS A 200 6.01 1.91 -12.10
C LYS A 200 4.58 1.70 -12.54
N MET A 201 3.71 2.65 -12.26
CA MET A 201 2.30 2.58 -12.61
C MET A 201 1.74 3.95 -12.96
N ALA A 202 0.71 3.94 -13.81
CA ALA A 202 -0.14 5.09 -14.05
C ALA A 202 -1.42 4.94 -13.23
N VAL A 203 -1.81 6.00 -12.52
CA VAL A 203 -3.07 6.06 -11.77
C VAL A 203 -3.99 7.07 -12.44
N THR A 204 -5.25 6.68 -12.69
CA THR A 204 -6.30 7.59 -13.16
C THR A 204 -7.37 7.74 -12.08
N TYR A 205 -7.79 8.98 -11.84
CA TYR A 205 -8.76 9.30 -10.80
C TYR A 205 -10.15 9.61 -11.37
N ASP A 206 -11.18 9.07 -10.72
CA ASP A 206 -12.57 9.51 -10.86
C ASP A 206 -13.01 10.11 -9.52
N VAL A 207 -13.41 11.38 -9.54
CA VAL A 207 -13.83 12.12 -8.33
C VAL A 207 -15.32 12.41 -8.43
N SER A 208 -16.06 12.06 -7.39
CA SER A 208 -17.50 12.35 -7.32
C SER A 208 -17.87 12.89 -5.94
N ASN A 209 -18.88 13.76 -5.91
CA ASN A 209 -19.46 14.26 -4.67
C ASN A 209 -20.97 14.19 -4.80
N ILE A 210 -21.59 13.30 -4.02
CA ILE A 210 -23.04 13.08 -4.03
C ILE A 210 -23.55 13.40 -2.62
N LEU A 211 -24.45 14.39 -2.52
CA LEU A 211 -25.04 14.81 -1.23
C LEU A 211 -24.02 15.19 -0.15
N GLY A 212 -22.85 15.70 -0.55
CA GLY A 212 -21.78 16.11 0.35
C GLY A 212 -20.87 14.98 0.81
N MET A 213 -21.06 13.76 0.31
CA MET A 213 -20.15 12.64 0.51
C MET A 213 -19.20 12.56 -0.70
N LEU A 214 -17.93 12.76 -0.44
CA LEU A 214 -16.88 12.68 -1.45
C LEU A 214 -16.50 11.21 -1.66
N SER A 215 -16.31 10.82 -2.91
CA SER A 215 -15.77 9.51 -3.27
C SER A 215 -14.70 9.67 -4.33
N VAL A 216 -13.60 8.95 -4.16
CA VAL A 216 -12.48 8.93 -5.09
C VAL A 216 -12.22 7.49 -5.50
N VAL A 217 -12.27 7.23 -6.80
CA VAL A 217 -11.84 5.96 -7.38
C VAL A 217 -10.50 6.17 -8.05
N ALA A 218 -9.48 5.41 -7.66
CA ALA A 218 -8.15 5.45 -8.24
C ALA A 218 -7.88 4.13 -8.94
N LYS A 219 -7.72 4.17 -10.27
CA LYS A 219 -7.42 3.00 -11.10
C LYS A 219 -5.94 3.00 -11.43
N SER A 220 -5.21 2.03 -10.91
CA SER A 220 -3.79 1.85 -11.14
C SER A 220 -3.54 0.81 -12.23
N LYS A 221 -2.56 1.08 -13.10
CA LYS A 221 -2.08 0.13 -14.08
C LYS A 221 -0.56 0.16 -14.17
N ALA A 222 0.08 -0.99 -14.03
CA ALA A 222 1.49 -1.19 -14.36
C ALA A 222 1.60 -2.15 -15.56
N ASP A 223 2.52 -1.83 -16.44
CA ASP A 223 2.93 -2.65 -17.57
C ASP A 223 4.43 -2.41 -17.75
N MET A 224 5.23 -3.18 -16.99
CA MET A 224 6.69 -3.05 -17.03
C MET A 224 7.25 -3.97 -18.10
N ASP A 225 8.08 -3.40 -18.98
CA ASP A 225 8.71 -4.17 -20.04
C ASP A 225 9.81 -5.12 -19.51
N GLU A 226 10.42 -5.89 -20.41
CA GLU A 226 11.47 -6.86 -20.09
C GLU A 226 12.68 -6.22 -19.40
N ASN A 227 13.12 -5.04 -19.84
CA ASN A 227 14.28 -4.36 -19.26
C ASN A 227 13.94 -3.80 -17.88
N GLU A 228 12.78 -3.16 -17.75
CA GLU A 228 12.29 -2.63 -16.49
C GLU A 228 12.09 -3.74 -15.47
N THR A 229 11.52 -4.88 -15.89
CA THR A 229 11.35 -6.07 -15.05
C THR A 229 12.70 -6.63 -14.60
N LYS A 230 13.69 -6.73 -15.51
CA LYS A 230 15.04 -7.17 -15.15
C LYS A 230 15.67 -6.26 -14.09
N THR A 231 15.61 -4.95 -14.30
CA THR A 231 16.12 -3.96 -13.34
C THR A 231 15.40 -4.06 -12.00
N PHE A 232 14.08 -4.19 -12.00
CA PHE A 232 13.28 -4.36 -10.79
C PHE A 232 13.69 -5.59 -9.98
N LEU A 233 13.83 -6.75 -10.62
CA LEU A 233 14.20 -8.00 -9.95
C LEU A 233 15.60 -7.93 -9.35
N ILE A 234 16.57 -7.43 -10.11
CA ILE A 234 17.95 -7.27 -9.64
C ILE A 234 17.99 -6.29 -8.44
N ASN A 235 17.28 -5.17 -8.53
CA ASN A 235 17.21 -4.19 -7.43
C ASN A 235 16.52 -4.78 -6.19
N THR A 236 15.45 -5.55 -6.38
CA THR A 236 14.74 -6.21 -5.27
C THR A 236 15.65 -7.19 -4.53
N ILE A 237 16.42 -8.00 -5.26
CA ILE A 237 17.38 -8.95 -4.68
C ILE A 237 18.51 -8.25 -3.95
N LYS A 238 19.05 -7.18 -4.52
CA LYS A 238 20.04 -6.33 -3.81
C LYS A 238 19.47 -5.75 -2.52
N LYS A 239 18.21 -5.26 -2.53
CA LYS A 239 17.48 -4.78 -1.34
C LYS A 239 17.19 -5.88 -0.31
N MET A 240 17.31 -7.15 -0.67
CA MET A 240 17.24 -8.28 0.27
C MET A 240 18.61 -8.61 0.88
N GLY A 241 19.68 -7.89 0.49
CA GLY A 241 21.05 -8.17 0.94
C GLY A 241 21.73 -9.31 0.17
N LEU A 242 21.12 -9.79 -0.92
CA LEU A 242 21.68 -10.83 -1.76
C LEU A 242 22.70 -10.23 -2.73
N GLY A 243 23.83 -10.92 -2.88
CA GLY A 243 25.01 -10.41 -3.61
C GLY A 243 25.00 -10.64 -5.11
N GLU A 244 26.11 -10.28 -5.74
CA GLU A 244 26.31 -10.34 -7.20
C GLU A 244 26.16 -11.75 -7.78
N GLU A 245 26.44 -12.79 -7.00
CA GLU A 245 26.25 -14.18 -7.39
C GLU A 245 24.79 -14.50 -7.74
N VAL A 246 23.84 -14.07 -6.90
CA VAL A 246 22.40 -14.30 -7.12
C VAL A 246 21.90 -13.43 -8.26
N THR A 247 22.35 -12.18 -8.36
CA THR A 247 21.96 -11.33 -9.50
C THR A 247 22.51 -11.85 -10.82
N SER A 248 23.73 -12.39 -10.83
CA SER A 248 24.34 -13.00 -12.03
C SER A 248 23.57 -14.24 -12.49
N GLN A 249 23.00 -15.02 -11.56
CA GLN A 249 22.14 -16.16 -11.93
C GLN A 249 20.88 -15.73 -12.66
N ILE A 250 20.28 -14.59 -12.29
CA ILE A 250 19.14 -14.04 -13.02
C ILE A 250 19.55 -13.64 -14.43
N GLU A 251 20.69 -13.00 -14.59
CA GLU A 251 21.19 -12.59 -15.90
C GLU A 251 21.48 -13.79 -16.80
N ASN A 252 22.15 -14.81 -16.27
CA ASN A 252 22.51 -16.02 -16.99
C ASN A 252 21.27 -16.86 -17.37
N ASN A 253 20.22 -16.86 -16.54
CA ASN A 253 19.00 -17.64 -16.78
C ASN A 253 17.86 -16.81 -17.39
N TRP A 254 18.12 -15.56 -17.79
CA TRP A 254 17.07 -14.64 -18.28
C TRP A 254 16.31 -15.20 -19.48
N GLY A 255 17.00 -15.87 -20.42
CA GLY A 255 16.37 -16.51 -21.57
C GLY A 255 15.37 -17.60 -21.17
N GLN A 256 15.65 -18.36 -20.11
CA GLN A 256 14.71 -19.35 -19.57
C GLN A 256 13.53 -18.67 -18.87
N MET A 257 13.80 -17.62 -18.08
CA MET A 257 12.75 -16.82 -17.44
C MET A 257 11.78 -16.22 -18.47
N LYS A 258 12.29 -15.77 -19.61
CA LYS A 258 11.50 -15.29 -20.74
C LYS A 258 10.61 -16.38 -21.32
N ALA A 259 11.16 -17.57 -21.55
CA ALA A 259 10.38 -18.72 -22.03
C ALA A 259 9.27 -19.14 -21.05
N MET A 260 9.44 -18.86 -19.75
CA MET A 260 8.45 -19.11 -18.70
C MET A 260 7.48 -17.94 -18.46
N GLY A 261 7.57 -16.83 -19.21
CA GLY A 261 6.70 -15.67 -19.04
C GLY A 261 6.95 -14.86 -17.76
N MET A 262 8.16 -14.92 -17.20
CA MET A 262 8.52 -14.26 -15.93
C MET A 262 9.12 -12.87 -16.10
N THR A 263 9.25 -12.39 -17.35
CA THR A 263 10.00 -11.17 -17.69
C THR A 263 9.11 -9.96 -17.90
N HIS A 264 7.85 -10.00 -17.46
CA HIS A 264 6.94 -8.86 -17.48
C HIS A 264 6.25 -8.76 -16.12
N ILE A 265 5.89 -7.54 -15.74
CA ILE A 265 5.05 -7.28 -14.58
C ILE A 265 3.82 -6.52 -15.05
N ASP A 266 2.67 -7.18 -14.93
CA ASP A 266 1.37 -6.57 -15.17
C ASP A 266 0.67 -6.36 -13.84
N MET A 267 0.08 -5.19 -13.65
CA MET A 267 -0.79 -4.92 -12.50
C MET A 267 -1.98 -4.10 -12.95
N ASP A 268 -3.16 -4.52 -12.54
CA ASP A 268 -4.37 -3.71 -12.59
C ASP A 268 -4.93 -3.60 -11.17
N GLY A 269 -5.22 -2.38 -10.71
CA GLY A 269 -5.75 -2.13 -9.38
C GLY A 269 -6.85 -1.09 -9.41
N THR A 270 -7.78 -1.19 -8.46
CA THR A 270 -8.81 -0.18 -8.21
C THR A 270 -8.97 0.01 -6.72
N ASP A 271 -8.60 1.20 -6.26
CA ASP A 271 -8.94 1.71 -4.94
C ASP A 271 -10.20 2.55 -5.03
N THR A 272 -11.11 2.39 -4.07
CA THR A 272 -12.28 3.24 -3.89
C THR A 272 -12.29 3.76 -2.47
N TYR A 273 -12.36 5.08 -2.32
CA TYR A 273 -12.43 5.77 -1.04
C TYR A 273 -13.78 6.44 -0.90
N HIS A 274 -14.40 6.29 0.27
CA HIS A 274 -15.56 7.07 0.66
C HIS A 274 -15.19 7.94 1.85
N PHE A 275 -15.47 9.23 1.76
CA PHE A 275 -15.17 10.20 2.80
C PHE A 275 -16.44 10.69 3.46
N LEU A 276 -16.37 10.87 4.77
CA LEU A 276 -17.38 11.56 5.57
C LEU A 276 -17.33 13.06 5.32
N LYS A 277 -18.38 13.78 5.75
CA LYS A 277 -18.49 15.23 5.56
C LYS A 277 -17.37 16.03 6.23
N ASN A 278 -16.81 15.52 7.33
CA ASN A 278 -15.66 16.11 8.03
C ASN A 278 -14.30 15.75 7.39
N GLY A 279 -14.33 15.00 6.28
CA GLY A 279 -13.16 14.61 5.51
C GLY A 279 -12.50 13.32 5.97
N TRP A 280 -12.89 12.71 7.08
CA TRP A 280 -12.37 11.39 7.48
C TRP A 280 -12.77 10.31 6.46
N VAL A 281 -11.87 9.37 6.18
CA VAL A 281 -12.21 8.18 5.39
C VAL A 281 -13.23 7.35 6.16
N ASN A 282 -14.38 7.08 5.57
CA ASN A 282 -15.36 6.14 6.09
C ASN A 282 -14.91 4.70 5.82
N ASP A 283 -14.53 4.45 4.57
CA ASP A 283 -13.99 3.18 4.13
C ASP A 283 -13.11 3.36 2.89
N GLN A 284 -12.21 2.40 2.72
CA GLN A 284 -11.45 2.19 1.49
C GLN A 284 -11.54 0.71 1.12
N THR A 285 -11.78 0.45 -0.16
CA THR A 285 -11.71 -0.89 -0.74
C THR A 285 -10.69 -0.91 -1.86
N TYR A 286 -9.92 -1.99 -1.95
CA TYR A 286 -8.98 -2.26 -3.01
C TYR A 286 -9.30 -3.60 -3.64
N THR A 287 -9.28 -3.65 -4.97
CA THR A 287 -9.21 -4.89 -5.74
C THR A 287 -8.07 -4.78 -6.71
N GLY A 288 -7.27 -5.83 -6.85
CA GLY A 288 -6.16 -5.81 -7.77
C GLY A 288 -5.76 -7.18 -8.26
N LYS A 289 -5.19 -7.19 -9.45
CA LYS A 289 -4.62 -8.35 -10.09
C LYS A 289 -3.19 -8.04 -10.50
N THR A 290 -2.25 -8.83 -10.03
CA THR A 290 -0.84 -8.71 -10.37
C THR A 290 -0.36 -9.99 -11.01
N LYS A 291 0.35 -9.88 -12.14
CA LYS A 291 1.17 -10.94 -12.70
C LYS A 291 2.63 -10.54 -12.56
N MET A 292 3.39 -11.35 -11.85
CA MET A 292 4.81 -11.10 -11.62
C MET A 292 5.52 -12.43 -11.48
N MET A 293 6.66 -12.60 -12.16
CA MET A 293 7.49 -13.81 -12.01
C MET A 293 6.74 -15.12 -12.26
N GLY A 294 5.79 -15.11 -13.20
CA GLY A 294 4.95 -16.28 -13.52
C GLY A 294 3.87 -16.60 -12.47
N MET A 295 3.79 -15.83 -11.39
CA MET A 295 2.71 -15.88 -10.40
C MET A 295 1.58 -14.95 -10.82
N THR A 296 0.34 -15.39 -10.60
CA THR A 296 -0.85 -14.50 -10.67
C THR A 296 -1.40 -14.34 -9.27
N MET A 297 -1.60 -13.10 -8.85
CA MET A 297 -2.12 -12.73 -7.55
C MET A 297 -3.39 -11.91 -7.73
N ASP A 298 -4.48 -12.31 -7.07
CA ASP A 298 -5.68 -11.51 -6.90
C ASP A 298 -5.71 -11.04 -5.44
N ILE A 299 -5.82 -9.73 -5.24
CA ILE A 299 -5.79 -9.08 -3.93
C ILE A 299 -7.08 -8.32 -3.73
N GLU A 300 -7.72 -8.54 -2.59
CA GLU A 300 -8.85 -7.75 -2.11
C GLU A 300 -8.49 -7.17 -0.75
N SER A 301 -8.70 -5.88 -0.55
CA SER A 301 -8.50 -5.24 0.75
C SER A 301 -9.66 -4.34 1.10
N THR A 302 -10.02 -4.29 2.37
CA THR A 302 -11.02 -3.36 2.90
C THR A 302 -10.50 -2.77 4.19
N SER A 303 -10.62 -1.47 4.34
CA SER A 303 -10.42 -0.72 5.57
C SER A 303 -11.71 0.01 5.89
N LYS A 304 -12.34 -0.30 7.04
CA LYS A 304 -13.63 0.27 7.41
C LYS A 304 -13.55 0.95 8.77
N LEU A 305 -14.02 2.19 8.86
CA LEU A 305 -14.16 2.89 10.13
C LEU A 305 -15.19 2.15 11.01
N THR A 306 -14.79 1.74 12.20
CA THR A 306 -15.64 1.00 13.14
C THR A 306 -15.90 1.76 14.44
N GLU A 307 -14.94 2.55 14.89
CA GLU A 307 -15.08 3.38 16.09
C GLU A 307 -14.47 4.75 15.84
N HIS A 308 -15.07 5.79 16.40
CA HIS A 308 -14.48 7.12 16.37
C HIS A 308 -14.90 7.94 17.59
N SER A 309 -14.09 8.95 17.89
CA SER A 309 -14.38 9.98 18.88
C SER A 309 -13.86 11.29 18.31
N TRP A 310 -14.77 12.10 17.80
CA TRP A 310 -14.48 13.43 17.25
C TRP A 310 -15.27 14.47 18.02
N LYS A 311 -14.72 15.67 18.13
CA LYS A 311 -15.41 16.81 18.75
C LYS A 311 -16.15 17.67 17.74
#